data_AF-A0AAD4GI81-F1
#
_entry.id   AF-A0AAD4GI81-F1
#
_cell.length_a   1.000
_cell.length_b   1.000
_cell.length_c   1.000
_cell.angle_alpha   90.00
_cell.angle_beta   90.00
_cell.angle_gamma   90.00
#
_symmetry.space_group_name_H-M   'P 1'
#
loop_
_entity.id
_entity.type
_entity.pdbx_description
1 polymer ?
#
loop_
_entity_poly.entity_id
_entity_poly.type
_entity_poly.pdbx_seq_one_letter_code
_entity_poly.pdbx_strand_id
1 'polypeptide(L)'
;MLPLPQEILLHILSFLDIPDLAALSHVSKQLALLTADPVLHRTRLKVVAPSRVQHSLFGRSPDGILLRPTIPELIHRGVVRGLQIERRLRTGDYLYSPHAAAQYELSLRIRQTHTKVLLSSYLRARLSPPTALKSLHYSHVLPDVESLMLSISRSLLPMVHKLKWSIQKDNMSRIVRSHTFSAMHSESPHPFNGGFGTWVEFKGANIFGDSERVRLALCPDVRKMIRFYEKMA
;
A
#
# COMPACT_ATOMS: atom_id res chain seq x y z
N MET A 1 -11.99 -17.65 53.76
CA MET A 1 -10.73 -17.00 53.35
C MET A 1 -9.66 -18.08 53.27
N LEU A 2 -8.79 -18.04 52.26
CA LEU A 2 -7.69 -19.00 52.15
C LEU A 2 -6.82 -18.93 53.42
N PRO A 3 -6.54 -20.04 54.11
CA PRO A 3 -5.72 -20.05 55.32
C PRO A 3 -4.24 -19.92 54.93
N LEU A 4 -3.88 -18.77 54.35
CA LEU A 4 -2.51 -18.42 54.03
C LEU A 4 -1.91 -17.66 55.22
N PRO A 5 -0.64 -17.96 55.57
CA PRO A 5 0.13 -17.15 56.50
C PRO A 5 0.17 -15.68 56.06
N GLN A 6 0.17 -14.78 57.03
CA GLN A 6 0.10 -13.33 56.80
C GLN A 6 1.32 -12.83 56.00
N GLU A 7 2.47 -13.46 56.18
CA GLU A 7 3.73 -13.16 55.49
C GLU A 7 3.64 -13.46 53.99
N ILE A 8 3.04 -14.60 53.64
CA ILE A 8 2.84 -14.99 52.24
C ILE A 8 1.86 -14.03 51.58
N LEU A 9 0.83 -13.61 52.31
CA LEU A 9 -0.15 -12.65 51.84
C LEU A 9 0.48 -11.28 51.59
N LEU A 10 1.32 -10.81 52.51
CA LEU A 10 2.08 -9.56 52.37
C LEU A 10 3.07 -9.62 51.19
N HIS A 11 3.71 -10.78 50.99
CA HIS A 11 4.57 -11.01 49.83
C HIS A 11 3.79 -10.95 48.52
N ILE A 12 2.62 -11.57 48.43
CA ILE A 12 1.75 -11.50 47.24
C ILE A 12 1.30 -10.05 46.97
N LEU A 13 0.84 -9.34 48.01
CA LEU A 13 0.40 -7.96 47.91
C LEU A 13 1.53 -7.00 47.50
N SER A 14 2.80 -7.36 47.75
CA SER A 14 3.95 -6.55 47.32
C SER A 14 4.07 -6.43 45.80
N PHE A 15 3.53 -7.39 45.03
CA PHE A 15 3.58 -7.39 43.57
C PHE A 15 2.40 -6.66 42.90
N LEU A 16 1.32 -6.38 43.63
CA LEU A 16 0.09 -5.77 43.12
C LEU A 16 0.21 -4.25 42.97
N ASP A 17 -0.64 -3.60 42.16
CA ASP A 17 -0.61 -2.15 41.97
C ASP A 17 -1.43 -1.34 43.00
N ILE A 18 -1.19 -0.02 43.13
CA ILE A 18 -1.90 0.85 44.08
C ILE A 18 -3.41 0.81 43.82
N PRO A 19 -3.90 0.92 42.57
CA PRO A 19 -5.32 0.71 42.29
C PRO A 19 -5.83 -0.67 42.73
N ASP A 20 -5.04 -1.73 42.53
CA ASP A 20 -5.46 -3.09 42.91
C ASP A 20 -5.51 -3.26 44.43
N LEU A 21 -4.54 -2.70 45.15
CA LEU A 21 -4.52 -2.70 46.62
C LEU A 21 -5.67 -1.87 47.18
N ALA A 22 -5.98 -0.72 46.56
CA ALA A 22 -7.14 0.08 46.94
C ALA A 22 -8.44 -0.71 46.74
N ALA A 23 -8.59 -1.40 45.60
CA ALA A 23 -9.73 -2.28 45.37
C ALA A 23 -9.82 -3.42 46.41
N LEU A 24 -8.70 -4.08 46.73
CA LEU A 24 -8.65 -5.15 47.75
C LEU A 24 -8.96 -4.66 49.15
N SER A 25 -8.62 -3.41 49.48
CA SER A 25 -8.96 -2.80 50.77
C SER A 25 -10.46 -2.66 50.97
N HIS A 26 -11.24 -2.50 49.90
CA HIS A 26 -12.70 -2.43 49.95
C HIS A 26 -13.36 -3.81 50.07
N VAL A 27 -12.70 -4.88 49.60
CA VAL A 27 -13.26 -6.23 49.59
C VAL A 27 -13.25 -6.87 50.99
N SER A 28 -12.23 -6.62 51.80
CA SER A 28 -12.20 -7.17 53.16
C SER A 28 -11.42 -6.30 54.14
N LYS A 29 -11.90 -6.23 55.39
CA LYS A 29 -11.26 -5.46 56.46
C LYS A 29 -9.86 -5.98 56.83
N GLN A 30 -9.64 -7.30 56.72
CA GLN A 30 -8.33 -7.90 56.98
C GLN A 30 -7.31 -7.51 55.91
N LEU A 31 -7.71 -7.52 54.63
CA LEU A 31 -6.86 -7.01 53.55
C LEU A 31 -6.64 -5.51 53.68
N ALA A 32 -7.64 -4.73 54.08
CA ALA A 32 -7.49 -3.29 54.30
C ALA A 32 -6.32 -2.97 55.25
N LEU A 33 -6.22 -3.69 56.38
CA LEU A 33 -5.12 -3.54 57.33
C LEU A 33 -3.76 -3.89 56.72
N LEU A 34 -3.70 -4.96 55.93
CA LEU A 34 -2.47 -5.40 55.26
C LEU A 34 -2.04 -4.45 54.12
N THR A 35 -2.99 -3.92 53.36
CA THR A 35 -2.73 -2.96 52.28
C THR A 35 -2.29 -1.60 52.80
N ALA A 36 -2.65 -1.26 54.04
CA ALA A 36 -2.22 -0.04 54.72
C ALA A 36 -0.84 -0.14 55.38
N ASP A 37 -0.16 -1.30 55.29
CA ASP A 37 1.15 -1.50 55.91
C ASP A 37 2.23 -0.57 55.28
N PRO A 38 2.90 0.28 56.08
CA PRO A 38 3.96 1.15 55.59
C PRO A 38 5.17 0.40 55.00
N VAL A 39 5.44 -0.84 55.43
CA VAL A 39 6.54 -1.66 54.91
C VAL A 39 6.25 -2.07 53.46
N LEU A 40 5.01 -2.46 53.19
CA LEU A 40 4.52 -2.76 51.84
C LEU A 40 4.64 -1.52 50.95
N HIS A 41 4.21 -0.36 51.44
CA HIS A 41 4.32 0.88 50.68
C HIS A 41 5.79 1.27 50.39
N ARG A 42 6.69 1.08 51.37
CA ARG A 42 8.12 1.39 51.24
C ARG A 42 8.83 0.46 50.25
N THR A 43 8.61 -0.85 50.34
CA THR A 43 9.18 -1.84 49.41
C THR A 43 8.72 -1.57 47.99
N ARG A 44 7.44 -1.23 47.83
CA ARG A 44 6.88 -0.90 46.53
C ARG A 44 7.48 0.37 45.92
N LEU A 45 7.59 1.46 46.68
CA LEU A 45 8.20 2.70 46.20
C LEU A 45 9.69 2.53 45.87
N LYS A 46 10.43 1.75 46.66
CA LYS A 46 11.89 1.61 46.52
C LYS A 46 12.31 0.50 45.56
N VAL A 47 11.49 -0.53 45.37
CA VAL A 47 11.86 -1.73 44.61
C VAL A 47 10.93 -1.93 43.43
N VAL A 48 9.62 -2.04 43.67
CA VAL A 48 8.67 -2.46 42.64
C VAL A 48 8.41 -1.38 41.59
N ALA A 49 8.15 -0.15 42.02
CA ALA A 49 7.94 0.99 41.15
C ALA A 49 9.15 1.25 40.23
N PRO A 50 10.40 1.36 40.73
CA PRO A 50 11.55 1.54 39.85
C PRO A 50 11.80 0.34 38.95
N SER A 51 11.62 -0.90 39.44
CA SER A 51 11.79 -2.11 38.61
C SER A 51 10.77 -2.15 37.46
N ARG A 52 9.53 -1.77 37.71
CA ARG A 52 8.47 -1.69 36.69
C ARG A 52 8.73 -0.56 35.69
N VAL A 53 9.13 0.62 36.17
CA VAL A 53 9.52 1.73 35.28
C VAL A 53 10.71 1.33 34.43
N GLN A 54 11.70 0.65 35.01
CA GLN A 54 12.86 0.13 34.29
C GLN A 54 12.43 -0.92 33.25
N HIS A 55 11.54 -1.84 33.60
CA HIS A 55 10.97 -2.80 32.66
C HIS A 55 10.19 -2.10 31.53
N SER A 56 9.35 -1.12 31.82
CA SER A 56 8.58 -0.42 30.78
C SER A 56 9.46 0.47 29.89
N LEU A 57 10.51 1.07 30.44
CA LEU A 57 11.40 1.97 29.70
C LEU A 57 12.52 1.24 28.94
N PHE A 58 12.97 0.09 29.44
CA PHE A 58 14.16 -0.62 28.94
C PHE A 58 13.95 -2.12 28.74
N GLY A 59 12.78 -2.64 29.07
CA GLY A 59 12.43 -4.04 28.88
C GLY A 59 12.23 -4.39 27.41
N ARG A 60 12.36 -5.68 27.14
CA ARG A 60 12.18 -6.30 25.83
C ARG A 60 10.98 -7.23 25.90
N SER A 61 10.17 -7.23 24.85
CA SER A 61 9.11 -8.21 24.65
C SER A 61 9.74 -9.62 24.49
N PRO A 62 8.95 -10.70 24.64
CA PRO A 62 9.43 -12.06 24.36
C PRO A 62 10.00 -12.21 22.93
N ASP A 63 9.51 -11.41 21.98
CA ASP A 63 10.00 -11.36 20.59
C ASP A 63 11.27 -10.51 20.42
N GLY A 64 11.82 -9.97 21.51
CA GLY A 64 13.03 -9.14 21.52
C GLY A 64 12.80 -7.66 21.18
N ILE A 65 11.55 -7.23 20.99
CA ILE A 65 11.21 -5.84 20.63
C ILE A 65 11.29 -4.96 21.89
N LEU A 66 11.94 -3.81 21.79
CA LEU A 66 12.00 -2.85 22.90
C LEU A 66 10.59 -2.31 23.19
N LEU A 67 10.18 -2.35 24.47
CA LEU A 67 8.88 -1.80 24.89
C LEU A 67 8.83 -0.27 24.68
N ARG A 68 9.98 0.38 24.83
CA ARG A 68 10.15 1.80 24.52
C ARG A 68 10.67 1.97 23.09
N PRO A 69 9.98 2.75 22.24
CA PRO A 69 10.48 3.07 20.91
C PRO A 69 11.76 3.89 21.01
N THR A 70 12.75 3.55 20.19
CA THR A 70 13.99 4.31 20.09
C THR A 70 13.77 5.67 19.41
N ILE A 71 14.66 6.65 19.64
CA ILE A 71 14.59 7.96 18.95
C ILE A 71 14.50 7.81 17.41
N PRO A 72 15.31 6.96 16.74
CA PRO A 72 15.15 6.74 15.31
C PRO A 72 13.77 6.18 14.96
N GLU A 73 13.21 5.24 15.72
CA GLU A 73 11.84 4.77 15.48
C GLU A 73 10.81 5.90 15.62
N LEU A 74 10.97 6.79 16.60
CA LEU A 74 10.10 7.95 16.76
C LEU A 74 10.20 8.93 15.58
N ILE A 75 11.39 9.05 14.98
CA ILE A 75 11.60 9.84 13.74
C ILE A 75 10.89 9.15 12.56
N HIS A 76 11.07 7.84 12.39
CA HIS A 76 10.45 7.08 11.29
C HIS A 76 8.92 7.08 11.39
N ARG A 77 8.35 7.00 12.60
CA ARG A 77 6.91 7.12 12.84
C ARG A 77 6.40 8.56 12.67
N GLY A 78 7.29 9.53 12.51
CA GLY A 78 6.95 10.94 12.41
C GLY A 78 6.39 11.53 13.72
N VAL A 79 6.75 10.97 14.88
CA VAL A 79 6.44 11.54 16.20
C VAL A 79 7.40 12.69 16.48
N VAL A 80 8.70 12.43 16.32
CA VAL A 80 9.74 13.47 16.42
C VAL A 80 10.04 13.97 15.02
N ARG A 81 9.87 15.28 14.80
CA ARG A 81 10.07 15.92 13.50
C ARG A 81 11.05 17.08 13.61
N GLY A 82 11.78 17.33 12.54
CA GLY A 82 12.74 18.43 12.49
C GLY A 82 13.41 18.52 11.13
N LEU A 83 14.08 19.64 10.89
CA LEU A 83 14.94 19.79 9.72
C LEU A 83 16.18 18.91 9.87
N GLN A 84 16.46 18.11 8.83
CA GLN A 84 17.63 17.23 8.77
C GLN A 84 17.79 16.36 10.03
N ILE A 85 16.69 15.89 10.61
CA ILE A 85 16.69 15.31 11.94
C ILE A 85 17.54 14.03 12.05
N GLU A 86 17.59 13.23 11.00
CA GLU A 86 18.45 12.04 10.94
C GLU A 86 19.94 12.42 10.93
N ARG A 87 20.30 13.49 10.21
CA ARG A 87 21.68 13.99 10.19
C ARG A 87 22.07 14.49 11.58
N ARG A 88 21.18 15.26 12.22
CA ARG A 88 21.39 15.79 13.57
C ARG A 88 21.50 14.68 14.62
N LEU A 89 20.73 13.61 14.47
CA LEU A 89 20.86 12.43 15.31
C LEU A 89 22.23 11.75 15.13
N ARG A 90 22.72 11.62 13.88
CA ARG A 90 24.04 11.02 13.60
C ARG A 90 25.20 11.89 14.09
N THR A 91 25.07 13.21 14.05
CA THR A 91 26.08 14.15 14.57
C THR A 91 26.03 14.30 16.09
N GLY A 92 24.99 13.77 16.75
CA GLY A 92 24.79 13.92 18.20
C GLY A 92 24.30 15.30 18.61
N ASP A 93 23.77 16.09 17.67
CA ASP A 93 23.26 17.43 17.94
C ASP A 93 21.96 17.38 18.74
N TYR A 94 21.77 18.36 19.63
CA TYR A 94 20.57 18.46 20.44
C TYR A 94 19.32 18.72 19.58
N LEU A 95 18.40 17.74 19.54
CA LEU A 95 17.25 17.77 18.63
C LEU A 95 16.28 18.92 18.91
N TYR A 96 16.10 19.30 20.18
CA TYR A 96 15.07 20.25 20.63
C TYR A 96 15.59 21.66 20.92
N SER A 97 16.63 22.11 20.21
CA SER A 97 17.04 23.51 20.36
C SER A 97 15.95 24.45 19.85
N PRO A 98 15.70 25.60 20.52
CA PRO A 98 14.64 26.52 20.12
C PRO A 98 14.85 27.04 18.70
N HIS A 99 16.12 27.21 18.29
CA HIS A 99 16.47 27.59 16.93
C HIS A 99 16.07 26.53 15.90
N ALA A 100 16.32 25.24 16.19
CA ALA A 100 15.95 24.16 15.27
C ALA A 100 14.43 24.02 15.14
N ALA A 101 13.69 24.21 16.24
CA ALA A 101 12.23 24.24 16.21
C ALA A 101 11.72 25.38 15.32
N ALA A 102 12.23 26.60 15.52
CA ALA A 102 11.86 27.77 14.71
C ALA A 102 12.20 27.60 13.23
N GLN A 103 13.40 27.09 12.91
CA GLN A 103 13.79 26.79 11.53
C GLN A 103 12.86 25.74 10.90
N TYR A 104 12.52 24.69 11.64
CA TYR A 104 11.61 23.65 11.15
C TYR A 104 10.22 24.21 10.85
N GLU A 105 9.66 25.02 11.75
CA GLU A 105 8.38 25.68 11.52
C GLU A 105 8.40 26.60 10.29
N LEU A 106 9.45 27.40 10.13
CA LEU A 106 9.62 28.24 8.95
C LEU A 106 9.69 27.40 7.68
N SER A 107 10.45 26.31 7.68
CA SER A 107 10.53 25.41 6.53
C SER A 107 9.19 24.78 6.18
N LEU A 108 8.36 24.49 7.19
CA LEU A 108 7.05 23.91 7.01
C LEU A 108 6.09 24.94 6.38
N ARG A 109 6.12 26.19 6.85
CA ARG A 109 5.36 27.30 6.25
C ARG A 109 5.76 27.54 4.80
N ILE A 110 7.06 27.61 4.52
CA ILE A 110 7.57 27.80 3.15
C ILE A 110 7.15 26.63 2.24
N ARG A 111 7.23 25.40 2.73
CA ARG A 111 6.77 24.22 1.96
C ARG A 111 5.28 24.28 1.67
N GLN A 112 4.47 24.67 2.66
CA GLN A 112 3.02 24.81 2.48
C GLN A 112 2.67 25.91 1.48
N THR A 113 3.32 27.08 1.55
CA THR A 113 3.08 28.16 0.58
C THR A 113 3.51 27.75 -0.82
N HIS A 114 4.69 27.13 -0.96
CA HIS A 114 5.18 26.64 -2.24
C HIS A 114 4.25 25.58 -2.85
N THR A 115 3.85 24.57 -2.07
CA THR A 115 2.91 23.54 -2.53
C THR A 115 1.55 24.14 -2.89
N LYS A 116 1.05 25.13 -2.13
CA LYS A 116 -0.18 25.86 -2.47
C LYS A 116 -0.06 26.59 -3.81
N VAL A 117 1.05 27.30 -4.04
CA VAL A 117 1.31 27.99 -5.31
C VAL A 117 1.38 27.00 -6.46
N LEU A 118 2.15 25.92 -6.33
CA LEU A 118 2.23 24.87 -7.34
C LEU A 118 0.86 24.22 -7.61
N LEU A 119 0.12 23.86 -6.57
CA LEU A 119 -1.20 23.29 -6.74
C LEU A 119 -2.15 24.28 -7.41
N SER A 120 -2.09 25.56 -7.04
CA SER A 120 -2.91 26.58 -7.70
C SER A 120 -2.54 26.78 -9.17
N SER A 121 -1.25 26.70 -9.53
CA SER A 121 -0.82 26.82 -10.93
C SER A 121 -1.27 25.59 -11.73
N TYR A 122 -1.11 24.39 -11.18
CA TYR A 122 -1.63 23.16 -11.80
C TYR A 122 -3.15 23.16 -11.93
N LEU A 123 -3.87 23.62 -10.91
CA LEU A 123 -5.34 23.70 -10.95
C LEU A 123 -5.83 24.75 -11.94
N ARG A 124 -5.15 25.89 -12.08
CA ARG A 124 -5.45 26.91 -13.10
C ARG A 124 -5.11 26.43 -14.52
N ALA A 125 -4.02 25.68 -14.67
CA ALA A 125 -3.61 25.10 -15.94
C ALA A 125 -4.47 23.90 -16.37
N ARG A 126 -5.33 23.36 -15.48
CA ARG A 126 -6.26 22.28 -15.86
C ARG A 126 -7.26 22.81 -16.89
N LEU A 127 -7.25 22.16 -18.04
CA LEU A 127 -8.27 22.30 -19.07
C LEU A 127 -9.64 21.94 -18.48
N SER A 128 -10.69 22.61 -18.99
CA SER A 128 -12.09 22.33 -18.64
C SER A 128 -12.41 20.83 -18.82
N PRO A 129 -13.25 20.22 -17.96
CA PRO A 129 -13.53 18.79 -17.97
C PRO A 129 -13.81 18.14 -19.34
N PRO A 130 -14.52 18.74 -20.30
CA PRO A 130 -14.72 18.12 -21.62
C PRO A 130 -13.47 18.13 -22.51
N THR A 131 -12.59 19.12 -22.38
CA THR A 131 -11.37 19.22 -23.20
C THR A 131 -10.20 18.44 -22.60
N ALA A 132 -10.12 18.38 -21.27
CA ALA A 132 -9.14 17.57 -20.56
C ALA A 132 -9.30 16.06 -20.85
N LEU A 133 -10.54 15.54 -20.79
CA LEU A 133 -10.81 14.13 -21.06
C LEU A 133 -10.44 13.74 -22.49
N LYS A 134 -10.78 14.58 -23.48
CA LYS A 134 -10.41 14.37 -24.89
C LYS A 134 -8.89 14.31 -25.07
N SER A 135 -8.16 15.26 -24.47
CA SER A 135 -6.68 15.26 -24.50
C SER A 135 -6.08 14.00 -23.85
N LEU A 136 -6.65 13.53 -22.74
CA LEU A 136 -6.20 12.30 -22.06
C LEU A 136 -6.48 11.03 -22.88
N HIS A 137 -7.58 10.99 -23.63
CA HIS A 137 -7.87 9.90 -24.55
C HIS A 137 -6.93 9.91 -25.76
N TYR A 138 -6.67 11.09 -26.36
CA TYR A 138 -5.72 11.21 -27.48
C TYR A 138 -4.28 10.88 -27.08
N SER A 139 -3.91 11.11 -25.82
CA SER A 139 -2.62 10.69 -25.26
C SER A 139 -2.61 9.24 -24.76
N HIS A 140 -3.68 8.47 -25.02
CA HIS A 140 -3.83 7.07 -24.60
C HIS A 140 -3.68 6.82 -23.09
N VAL A 141 -3.89 7.86 -22.26
CA VAL A 141 -3.93 7.73 -20.80
C VAL A 141 -5.25 7.10 -20.36
N LEU A 142 -6.34 7.39 -21.09
CA LEU A 142 -7.63 6.73 -20.92
C LEU A 142 -7.87 5.76 -22.09
N PRO A 143 -8.20 4.48 -21.82
CA PRO A 143 -8.23 3.45 -22.86
C PRO A 143 -9.46 3.50 -23.77
N ASP A 144 -10.60 4.00 -23.27
CA ASP A 144 -11.89 3.90 -23.97
C ASP A 144 -12.50 5.26 -24.28
N VAL A 145 -13.19 5.37 -25.42
CA VAL A 145 -13.98 6.57 -25.79
C VAL A 145 -15.09 6.88 -24.76
N GLU A 146 -15.60 5.85 -24.09
CA GLU A 146 -16.60 5.98 -23.02
C GLU A 146 -16.06 6.68 -21.77
N SER A 147 -14.73 6.72 -21.59
CA SER A 147 -14.09 7.53 -20.55
C SER A 147 -14.23 9.03 -20.79
N LEU A 148 -14.60 9.44 -22.01
CA LEU A 148 -14.92 10.82 -22.36
C LEU A 148 -16.35 11.20 -21.93
N MET A 149 -17.22 10.22 -21.70
CA MET A 149 -18.61 10.46 -21.37
C MET A 149 -18.79 10.54 -19.85
N LEU A 150 -19.39 11.65 -19.39
CA LEU A 150 -19.75 11.81 -17.97
C LEU A 150 -20.97 10.97 -17.56
N SER A 151 -21.65 10.32 -18.51
CA SER A 151 -22.80 9.45 -18.27
C SER A 151 -22.43 8.11 -17.68
N ILE A 152 -21.19 7.65 -17.88
CA ILE A 152 -20.71 6.37 -17.34
C ILE A 152 -19.91 6.65 -16.08
N SER A 153 -20.27 5.97 -14.99
CA SER A 153 -19.51 6.08 -13.74
C SER A 153 -18.07 5.63 -13.95
N ARG A 154 -17.12 6.41 -13.42
CA ARG A 154 -15.69 6.09 -13.50
C ARG A 154 -15.32 4.77 -12.83
N SER A 155 -16.12 4.33 -11.85
CA SER A 155 -15.93 3.02 -11.21
C SER A 155 -16.25 1.85 -12.15
N LEU A 156 -17.08 2.07 -13.17
CA LEU A 156 -17.47 1.05 -14.14
C LEU A 156 -16.50 0.96 -15.32
N LEU A 157 -15.68 1.99 -15.58
CA LEU A 157 -14.74 2.00 -16.70
C LEU A 157 -13.84 0.75 -16.77
N PRO A 158 -13.25 0.25 -15.67
CA PRO A 158 -12.44 -0.97 -15.73
C PRO A 158 -13.25 -2.21 -16.11
N MET A 159 -14.52 -2.28 -15.69
CA MET A 159 -15.40 -3.40 -16.02
C MET A 159 -15.87 -3.31 -17.46
N VAL A 160 -16.18 -2.11 -17.95
CA VAL A 160 -16.58 -1.90 -19.34
C VAL A 160 -15.43 -2.17 -20.30
N HIS A 161 -14.21 -1.73 -19.97
CA HIS A 161 -13.00 -2.07 -20.73
C HIS A 161 -12.79 -3.60 -20.81
N LYS A 162 -12.92 -4.30 -19.68
CA LYS A 162 -12.84 -5.77 -19.64
C LYS A 162 -13.93 -6.42 -20.47
N LEU A 163 -15.16 -5.92 -20.39
CA LEU A 163 -16.29 -6.43 -21.15
C LEU A 163 -16.05 -6.25 -22.65
N LYS A 164 -15.62 -5.07 -23.10
CA LYS A 164 -15.24 -4.82 -24.49
C LYS A 164 -14.17 -5.77 -24.97
N TRP A 165 -13.11 -5.97 -24.18
CA TRP A 165 -12.07 -6.95 -24.50
C TRP A 165 -12.61 -8.38 -24.59
N SER A 166 -13.50 -8.78 -23.68
CA SER A 166 -14.11 -10.11 -23.74
C SER A 166 -15.01 -10.28 -24.96
N ILE A 167 -15.82 -9.27 -25.31
CA ILE A 167 -16.68 -9.27 -26.50
C ILE A 167 -15.82 -9.31 -27.77
N GLN A 168 -14.75 -8.52 -27.83
CA GLN A 168 -13.82 -8.52 -28.97
C GLN A 168 -13.14 -9.88 -29.13
N LYS A 169 -12.67 -10.48 -28.03
CA LYS A 169 -12.09 -11.83 -28.02
C LYS A 169 -13.11 -12.89 -28.48
N ASP A 170 -14.34 -12.81 -28.00
CA ASP A 170 -15.40 -13.76 -28.37
C ASP A 170 -15.78 -13.62 -29.84
N ASN A 171 -15.93 -12.39 -30.35
CA ASN A 171 -16.17 -12.14 -31.77
C ASN A 171 -15.05 -12.70 -32.63
N MET A 172 -13.79 -12.48 -32.25
CA MET A 172 -12.66 -13.09 -32.94
C MET A 172 -12.74 -14.61 -32.93
N SER A 173 -13.03 -15.21 -31.78
CA SER A 173 -13.15 -16.67 -31.66
C SER A 173 -14.25 -17.25 -32.56
N ARG A 174 -15.39 -16.54 -32.71
CA ARG A 174 -16.48 -16.93 -33.62
C ARG A 174 -16.03 -16.88 -35.07
N ILE A 175 -15.31 -15.83 -35.47
CA ILE A 175 -14.80 -15.69 -36.83
C ILE A 175 -13.77 -16.80 -37.15
N VAL A 176 -12.87 -17.10 -36.22
CA VAL A 176 -11.90 -18.22 -36.38
C VAL A 176 -12.63 -19.56 -36.54
N ARG A 177 -13.67 -19.80 -35.73
CA ARG A 177 -14.47 -21.04 -35.78
C ARG A 177 -15.29 -21.17 -37.05
N SER A 178 -15.94 -20.10 -37.51
CA SER A 178 -16.73 -20.14 -38.75
C SER A 178 -15.85 -20.43 -39.97
N HIS A 179 -14.62 -19.89 -40.00
CA HIS A 179 -13.67 -20.17 -41.09
C HIS A 179 -13.06 -21.58 -41.04
N THR A 180 -12.92 -22.18 -39.86
CA THR A 180 -12.40 -23.57 -39.74
C THR A 180 -13.44 -24.63 -40.10
N PHE A 181 -14.74 -24.40 -39.86
CA PHE A 181 -15.80 -25.32 -40.26
C PHE A 181 -16.07 -25.32 -41.78
N SER A 182 -15.96 -24.19 -42.48
CA SER A 182 -16.08 -24.16 -43.94
C SER A 182 -14.94 -24.87 -44.68
N ALA A 183 -13.81 -25.13 -44.02
CA ALA A 183 -12.71 -25.90 -44.60
C ALA A 183 -12.92 -27.43 -44.56
N MET A 184 -13.88 -27.93 -43.75
CA MET A 184 -14.11 -29.38 -43.60
C MET A 184 -15.21 -29.96 -44.52
N HIS A 185 -16.02 -29.13 -45.18
CA HIS A 185 -17.09 -29.60 -46.08
C HIS A 185 -16.81 -29.43 -47.58
N SER A 186 -15.57 -29.09 -47.95
CA SER A 186 -15.12 -29.05 -49.35
C SER A 186 -14.17 -30.22 -49.60
N GLU A 187 -14.69 -31.36 -50.02
CA GLU A 187 -13.93 -32.42 -50.71
C GLU A 187 -13.54 -31.95 -52.12
N SER A 188 -12.70 -30.91 -52.20
CA SER A 188 -12.06 -30.53 -53.46
C SER A 188 -10.54 -30.53 -53.30
N PRO A 189 -9.80 -31.26 -54.16
CA PRO A 189 -8.37 -31.45 -54.03
C PRO A 189 -7.63 -30.27 -54.69
N HIS A 190 -7.61 -29.11 -54.04
CA HIS A 190 -6.70 -28.03 -54.45
C HIS A 190 -5.95 -27.44 -53.26
N PRO A 191 -4.60 -27.37 -53.32
CA PRO A 191 -3.77 -26.95 -52.20
C PRO A 191 -3.65 -25.42 -52.21
N PHE A 192 -4.69 -24.70 -51.78
CA PHE A 192 -4.59 -23.26 -51.56
C PHE A 192 -5.21 -22.86 -50.22
N ASN A 193 -4.44 -23.09 -49.17
CA ASN A 193 -4.00 -22.08 -48.18
C ASN A 193 -4.98 -20.99 -47.70
N GLY A 194 -6.28 -21.27 -47.61
CA GLY A 194 -7.29 -20.38 -47.03
C GLY A 194 -7.39 -20.44 -45.50
N GLY A 195 -6.29 -20.77 -44.82
CA GLY A 195 -6.23 -20.84 -43.35
C GLY A 195 -6.23 -19.46 -42.71
N PHE A 196 -6.52 -19.40 -41.42
CA PHE A 196 -6.56 -18.22 -40.53
C PHE A 196 -5.58 -17.08 -40.86
N GLY A 197 -4.39 -17.38 -41.40
CA GLY A 197 -3.42 -16.41 -41.91
C GLY A 197 -3.96 -15.45 -42.99
N THR A 198 -4.68 -15.92 -44.00
CA THR A 198 -5.24 -15.05 -45.05
C THR A 198 -6.36 -14.15 -44.51
N TRP A 199 -7.16 -14.64 -43.56
CA TRP A 199 -8.15 -13.80 -42.87
C TRP A 199 -7.49 -12.69 -42.03
N VAL A 200 -6.40 -13.01 -41.30
CA VAL A 200 -5.64 -12.02 -40.53
C VAL A 200 -5.01 -10.97 -41.44
N GLU A 201 -4.48 -11.37 -42.60
CA GLU A 201 -3.86 -10.45 -43.56
C GLU A 201 -4.87 -9.53 -44.25
N PHE A 202 -6.06 -10.01 -44.62
CA PHE A 202 -7.04 -9.21 -45.36
C PHE A 202 -8.09 -8.49 -44.49
N LYS A 203 -8.48 -9.04 -43.33
CA LYS A 203 -9.52 -8.47 -42.45
C LYS A 203 -9.03 -8.11 -41.04
N GLY A 204 -7.90 -8.69 -40.59
CA GLY A 204 -7.35 -8.44 -39.25
C GLY A 204 -6.70 -7.05 -39.06
N ALA A 205 -6.31 -6.40 -40.16
CA ALA A 205 -5.68 -5.08 -40.16
C ALA A 205 -6.54 -3.97 -39.52
N ASN A 206 -7.88 -4.09 -39.58
CA ASN A 206 -8.80 -3.10 -39.00
C ASN A 206 -9.15 -3.34 -37.53
N ILE A 207 -8.74 -4.48 -36.94
CA ILE A 207 -9.19 -4.90 -35.59
C ILE A 207 -8.11 -4.61 -34.53
N PHE A 208 -6.84 -4.65 -34.91
CA PHE A 208 -5.72 -4.34 -34.04
C PHE A 208 -5.03 -3.09 -34.57
N GLY A 209 -5.19 -1.96 -33.86
CA GLY A 209 -4.39 -0.77 -34.14
C GLY A 209 -2.90 -1.16 -34.23
N ASP A 210 -2.28 -0.71 -35.32
CA ASP A 210 -0.94 -1.08 -35.80
C ASP A 210 0.11 -1.18 -34.70
N SER A 211 0.22 -2.35 -34.08
CA SER A 211 1.35 -2.68 -33.22
C SER A 211 1.93 -4.01 -33.70
N GLU A 212 3.08 -3.91 -34.33
CA GLU A 212 3.89 -5.01 -34.88
C GLU A 212 4.10 -6.15 -33.86
N ARG A 213 4.12 -5.82 -32.57
CA ARG A 213 4.20 -6.77 -31.44
C ARG A 213 3.00 -7.72 -31.36
N VAL A 214 1.80 -7.27 -31.72
CA VAL A 214 0.59 -8.12 -31.71
C VAL A 214 0.59 -9.05 -32.93
N ARG A 215 1.08 -8.58 -34.09
CA ARG A 215 1.28 -9.42 -35.29
C ARG A 215 2.25 -10.57 -35.03
N LEU A 216 3.36 -10.31 -34.34
CA LEU A 216 4.38 -11.31 -34.03
C LEU A 216 3.93 -12.34 -32.97
N ALA A 217 2.96 -12.00 -32.12
CA ALA A 217 2.45 -12.90 -31.09
C ALA A 217 1.42 -13.92 -31.62
N LEU A 218 0.69 -13.58 -32.69
CA LEU A 218 -0.42 -14.40 -33.22
C LEU A 218 0.01 -15.41 -34.30
N CYS A 219 1.15 -15.21 -34.97
CA CYS A 219 1.65 -16.13 -36.01
C CYS A 219 3.11 -16.54 -35.72
N PRO A 220 3.34 -17.68 -35.03
CA PRO A 220 4.70 -18.13 -34.71
C PRO A 220 5.54 -18.47 -35.95
N ASP A 221 4.92 -18.75 -37.09
CA ASP A 221 5.63 -19.09 -38.34
C ASP A 221 6.22 -17.87 -39.06
N VAL A 222 5.65 -16.68 -38.89
CA VAL A 222 6.25 -15.43 -39.40
C VAL A 222 7.58 -15.16 -38.67
N ARG A 223 7.69 -15.53 -37.40
CA ARG A 223 8.95 -15.44 -36.64
C ARG A 223 10.04 -16.37 -37.17
N LYS A 224 9.67 -17.54 -37.70
CA LYS A 224 10.61 -18.46 -38.37
C LYS A 224 11.06 -17.91 -39.72
N MET A 225 10.13 -17.29 -40.47
CA MET A 225 10.41 -16.69 -41.77
C MET A 225 11.31 -15.46 -41.66
N ILE A 226 11.08 -14.57 -40.69
CA ILE A 226 11.96 -13.42 -40.42
C ILE A 226 13.35 -13.89 -40.02
N ARG A 227 13.47 -14.88 -39.11
CA ARG A 227 14.77 -15.48 -38.75
C ARG A 227 15.48 -16.17 -39.92
N PHE A 228 14.75 -16.66 -40.91
CA PHE A 228 15.32 -17.24 -42.12
C PHE A 228 15.94 -16.15 -43.01
N TYR A 229 15.23 -15.03 -43.22
CA TYR A 229 15.76 -13.90 -43.97
C TYR A 229 16.88 -13.14 -43.23
N GLU A 230 16.80 -13.00 -41.90
CA GLU A 230 17.88 -12.43 -41.07
C GLU A 230 19.16 -13.28 -41.08
N LYS A 231 19.08 -14.57 -41.39
CA LYS A 231 20.25 -15.46 -41.55
C LYS A 231 20.84 -15.44 -42.96
N MET A 232 20.11 -14.90 -43.93
CA MET A 232 20.57 -14.75 -45.31
C MET A 232 21.15 -13.35 -45.60
N ALA A 233 21.03 -12.42 -44.66
CA ALA A 233 21.71 -11.12 -44.65
C ALA A 233 22.98 -11.19 -43.78
#